data_AF-A0A2W6VHN4-F1
#
_entry.id   AF-A0A2W6VHN4-F1
#
_cell.length_a   1.000
_cell.length_b   1.000
_cell.length_c   1.000
_cell.angle_alpha   90.00
_cell.angle_beta   90.00
_cell.angle_gamma   90.00
#
_symmetry.space_group_name_H-M   'P 1'
#
loop_
_entity.id
_entity.type
_entity.pdbx_description
1 polymer ?
#
loop_
_entity_poly.entity_id
_entity_poly.type
_entity_poly.pdbx_seq_one_letter_code
_entity_poly.pdbx_strand_id
1 'polypeptide(L)'
;MGRAKAWMLEQWERGYSDADGDICAGCVSEPVLAEWIGANLTAHSCSFCGTESHEAVAASFDDFVGVVLAGISFDWNHPDSEGIMYVSAEGGYQAPVTDTWEVLGDYGISEKDDVIDALADSIDTDGWVEREFYRGSDSQRLVWGWDRFKAFTKNDTRYFFLKREPRDDDELTPAEMLSQIAKMIRSELGGHGLVKSLEPETELIRIRIDGVGHGGAAAIGAPPAEFATQSNRMSPAGIPMFYGAFDAATATAETFDPQAHAGQVLSIGSFRPLRALRVLDLAELPDVPSVFEPAGRDLIHTLRFLRAFARDIAKPIARDGREHIEYVPTQIVTEYFRRVFRTAEGHALDGIIYRSSRNPSGRAFVLFCENRQCIDEGVAVRPEHLLKLVSVTHQAAGDDDGVPADG
;
A
#
# COMPACT_ATOMS: atom_id res chain seq x y z
N MET A 1 13.03 -36.73 -38.50
CA MET A 1 13.95 -35.92 -37.67
C MET A 1 13.63 -34.43 -37.67
N GLY A 2 13.15 -33.81 -38.76
CA GLY A 2 12.82 -32.37 -38.77
C GLY A 2 11.59 -31.95 -37.95
N ARG A 3 10.47 -32.69 -38.01
CA ARG A 3 9.23 -32.33 -37.27
C ARG A 3 9.33 -32.55 -35.76
N ALA A 4 9.94 -33.65 -35.31
CA ALA A 4 10.16 -33.90 -33.88
C ALA A 4 11.14 -32.88 -33.26
N LYS A 5 12.18 -32.46 -34.02
CA LYS A 5 13.08 -31.40 -33.58
C LYS A 5 12.40 -30.02 -33.58
N ALA A 6 11.58 -29.71 -34.59
CA ALA A 6 10.80 -28.48 -34.62
C ALA A 6 9.77 -28.41 -33.48
N TRP A 7 9.09 -29.52 -33.20
CA TRP A 7 8.16 -29.66 -32.08
C TRP A 7 8.88 -29.54 -30.72
N MET A 8 10.03 -30.20 -30.55
CA MET A 8 10.87 -30.00 -29.34
C MET A 8 11.36 -28.56 -29.18
N LEU A 9 11.69 -27.86 -30.28
CA LEU A 9 12.08 -26.46 -30.26
C LEU A 9 10.90 -25.55 -29.88
N GLU A 10 9.70 -25.82 -30.40
CA GLU A 10 8.48 -25.07 -30.07
C GLU A 10 8.09 -25.24 -28.60
N GLN A 11 8.19 -26.47 -28.05
CA GLN A 11 7.97 -26.73 -26.63
C GLN A 11 9.02 -26.05 -25.74
N TRP A 12 10.29 -26.06 -26.17
CA TRP A 12 11.37 -25.32 -25.50
C TRP A 12 11.15 -23.80 -25.54
N GLU A 13 10.70 -23.26 -26.67
CA GLU A 13 10.46 -21.81 -26.82
C GLU A 13 9.25 -21.33 -26.01
N ARG A 14 8.20 -22.15 -25.86
CA ARG A 14 7.02 -21.80 -25.06
C ARG A 14 7.16 -22.12 -23.56
N GLY A 15 8.09 -22.99 -23.18
CA GLY A 15 8.44 -23.27 -21.77
C GLY A 15 7.52 -24.24 -21.03
N TYR A 16 6.65 -24.98 -21.74
CA TYR A 16 5.81 -26.04 -21.18
C TYR A 16 5.52 -27.15 -22.22
N SER A 17 5.24 -28.36 -21.74
CA SER A 17 4.91 -29.53 -22.55
C SER A 17 3.43 -29.56 -22.96
N ASP A 18 3.08 -30.34 -23.99
CA ASP A 18 1.67 -30.41 -24.46
C ASP A 18 0.79 -30.96 -23.34
N ALA A 19 -0.25 -30.22 -22.96
CA ALA A 19 -1.13 -30.60 -21.86
C ALA A 19 -2.50 -31.03 -22.40
N ASP A 20 -2.84 -32.31 -22.20
CA ASP A 20 -4.14 -32.85 -22.62
C ASP A 20 -5.25 -32.46 -21.63
N GLY A 21 -6.43 -32.15 -22.17
CA GLY A 21 -7.65 -31.94 -21.39
C GLY A 21 -8.21 -30.53 -21.46
N ASP A 22 -9.32 -30.34 -20.74
CA ASP A 22 -10.08 -29.09 -20.74
C ASP A 22 -10.40 -28.67 -19.30
N ILE A 23 -10.30 -27.37 -19.01
CA ILE A 23 -10.52 -26.80 -17.68
C ILE A 23 -11.69 -25.79 -17.69
N CYS A 24 -12.58 -25.89 -16.70
CA CYS A 24 -13.67 -24.93 -16.53
C CYS A 24 -13.35 -23.88 -15.47
N ALA A 25 -14.03 -22.73 -15.54
CA ALA A 25 -13.83 -21.62 -14.60
C ALA A 25 -14.10 -22.02 -13.13
N GLY A 26 -14.99 -22.99 -12.88
CA GLY A 26 -15.28 -23.49 -11.53
C GLY A 26 -14.16 -24.36 -10.90
N CYS A 27 -13.13 -24.71 -11.68
CA CYS A 27 -11.93 -25.36 -11.17
C CYS A 27 -10.79 -24.39 -10.85
N VAL A 28 -10.98 -23.09 -11.07
CA VAL A 28 -9.96 -22.06 -10.88
C VAL A 28 -10.45 -21.06 -9.83
N SER A 29 -9.60 -20.78 -8.85
CA SER A 29 -9.89 -19.86 -7.75
C SER A 29 -9.45 -18.44 -8.06
N GLU A 30 -8.43 -18.29 -8.90
CA GLU A 30 -7.93 -16.98 -9.33
C GLU A 30 -8.93 -16.33 -10.32
N PRO A 31 -9.47 -15.14 -10.01
CA PRO A 31 -10.58 -14.56 -10.78
C PRO A 31 -10.26 -14.21 -12.23
N VAL A 32 -9.05 -13.73 -12.51
CA VAL A 32 -8.64 -13.29 -13.86
C VAL A 32 -8.45 -14.50 -14.78
N LEU A 33 -7.86 -15.57 -14.26
CA LEU A 33 -7.74 -16.86 -14.94
C LEU A 33 -9.12 -17.48 -15.20
N ALA A 34 -10.05 -17.40 -14.24
CA ALA A 34 -11.43 -17.86 -14.41
C ALA A 34 -12.18 -17.04 -15.48
N GLU A 35 -11.99 -15.72 -15.53
CA GLU A 35 -12.53 -14.86 -16.59
C GLU A 35 -11.93 -15.20 -17.96
N TRP A 36 -10.61 -15.44 -18.01
CA TRP A 36 -9.94 -15.87 -19.22
C TRP A 36 -10.53 -17.18 -19.76
N ILE A 37 -10.82 -18.16 -18.90
CA ILE A 37 -11.50 -19.40 -19.33
C ILE A 37 -12.86 -19.08 -19.93
N GLY A 38 -13.65 -18.22 -19.28
CA GLY A 38 -14.98 -17.81 -19.76
C GLY A 38 -14.94 -17.14 -21.14
N ALA A 39 -13.85 -16.45 -21.48
CA ALA A 39 -13.65 -15.83 -22.78
C ALA A 39 -13.14 -16.81 -23.87
N ASN A 40 -12.61 -17.98 -23.48
CA ASN A 40 -11.95 -18.94 -24.37
C ASN A 40 -12.59 -20.33 -24.33
N LEU A 41 -13.92 -20.40 -24.14
CA LEU A 41 -14.66 -21.66 -24.06
C LEU A 41 -14.69 -22.38 -25.40
N THR A 42 -14.11 -23.58 -25.44
CA THR A 42 -14.00 -24.43 -26.65
C THR A 42 -14.56 -25.83 -26.46
N ALA A 43 -14.67 -26.31 -25.22
CA ALA A 43 -15.03 -27.68 -24.88
C ALA A 43 -16.33 -27.78 -24.07
N HIS A 44 -17.01 -28.91 -24.22
CA HIS A 44 -18.31 -29.20 -23.59
C HIS A 44 -18.20 -29.98 -22.27
N SER A 45 -17.00 -30.37 -21.89
CA SER A 45 -16.71 -31.15 -20.68
C SER A 45 -15.43 -30.66 -20.02
N CYS A 46 -15.36 -30.70 -18.69
CA CYS A 46 -14.16 -30.40 -17.92
C CYS A 46 -13.48 -31.70 -17.44
N SER A 47 -12.20 -31.86 -17.75
CA SER A 47 -11.40 -33.03 -17.38
C SER A 47 -11.18 -33.17 -15.87
N PHE A 48 -11.20 -32.06 -15.13
CA PHE A 48 -10.87 -32.02 -13.70
C PHE A 48 -12.06 -32.24 -12.78
N CYS A 49 -13.23 -31.73 -13.12
CA CYS A 49 -14.44 -31.87 -12.28
C CYS A 49 -15.53 -32.74 -12.91
N GLY A 50 -15.37 -33.17 -14.15
CA GLY A 50 -16.36 -33.97 -14.87
C GLY A 50 -17.66 -33.23 -15.19
N THR A 51 -17.70 -31.90 -15.12
CA THR A 51 -18.88 -31.12 -15.53
C THR A 51 -19.05 -31.23 -17.04
N GLU A 52 -20.25 -31.57 -17.49
CA GLU A 52 -20.63 -31.66 -18.91
C GLU A 52 -21.82 -30.74 -19.22
N SER A 53 -21.86 -30.17 -20.42
CA SER A 53 -22.94 -29.30 -20.87
C SER A 53 -23.14 -29.35 -22.38
N HIS A 54 -24.33 -28.97 -22.84
CA HIS A 54 -24.61 -28.77 -24.27
C HIS A 54 -23.95 -27.50 -24.83
N GLU A 55 -23.67 -26.53 -23.98
CA GLU A 55 -22.90 -25.33 -24.33
C GLU A 55 -21.43 -25.52 -23.96
N ALA A 56 -20.53 -24.72 -24.53
CA ALA A 56 -19.13 -24.77 -24.16
C ALA A 56 -18.98 -24.30 -22.70
N VAL A 57 -18.25 -25.06 -21.88
CA VAL A 57 -18.07 -24.84 -20.43
C VAL A 57 -16.62 -24.93 -19.98
N ALA A 58 -15.71 -25.36 -20.85
CA ALA A 58 -14.30 -25.46 -20.56
C ALA A 58 -13.43 -24.90 -21.71
N ALA A 59 -12.23 -24.45 -21.38
CA ALA A 59 -11.20 -24.01 -22.30
C ALA A 59 -10.08 -25.07 -22.38
N SER A 60 -9.26 -25.01 -23.44
CA SER A 60 -8.10 -25.89 -23.59
C SER A 60 -7.16 -25.74 -22.40
N PHE A 61 -6.77 -26.86 -21.79
CA PHE A 61 -5.82 -26.85 -20.69
C PHE A 61 -4.40 -26.46 -21.16
N ASP A 62 -4.02 -26.81 -22.39
CA ASP A 62 -2.74 -26.41 -23.00
C ASP A 62 -2.61 -24.88 -23.12
N ASP A 63 -3.64 -24.21 -23.65
CA ASP A 63 -3.67 -22.75 -23.73
C ASP A 63 -3.66 -22.12 -22.33
N PHE A 64 -4.35 -22.74 -21.37
CA PHE A 64 -4.40 -22.29 -19.98
C PHE A 64 -3.02 -22.35 -19.31
N VAL A 65 -2.25 -23.43 -19.50
CA VAL A 65 -0.87 -23.55 -18.98
C VAL A 65 -0.01 -22.41 -19.50
N GLY A 66 -0.12 -22.07 -20.79
CA GLY A 66 0.61 -20.95 -21.38
C GLY A 66 0.31 -19.60 -20.72
N VAL A 67 -0.96 -19.34 -20.38
CA VAL A 67 -1.37 -18.10 -19.69
C VAL A 67 -0.84 -18.06 -18.26
N VAL A 68 -0.92 -19.19 -17.54
CA VAL A 68 -0.37 -19.33 -16.19
C VAL A 68 1.14 -19.09 -16.22
N LEU A 69 1.86 -19.77 -17.10
CA LEU A 69 3.31 -19.64 -17.24
C LEU A 69 3.71 -18.19 -17.56
N ALA A 70 2.99 -17.53 -18.48
CA ALA A 70 3.22 -16.13 -18.82
C ALA A 70 2.92 -15.15 -17.67
N GLY A 71 2.06 -15.54 -16.72
CA GLY A 71 1.78 -14.78 -15.50
C GLY A 71 2.86 -14.97 -14.44
N ILE A 72 3.20 -16.21 -14.08
CA ILE A 72 4.23 -16.49 -13.06
C ILE A 72 5.60 -15.96 -13.49
N SER A 73 5.90 -15.99 -14.79
CA SER A 73 7.14 -15.45 -15.37
C SER A 73 7.29 -13.93 -15.18
N PHE A 74 6.26 -13.24 -14.67
CA PHE A 74 6.36 -11.84 -14.27
C PHE A 74 7.27 -11.67 -13.05
N ASP A 75 7.11 -12.51 -12.02
CA ASP A 75 7.88 -12.45 -10.78
C ASP A 75 8.97 -13.50 -10.67
N TRP A 76 8.85 -14.59 -11.44
CA TRP A 76 9.73 -15.74 -11.36
C TRP A 76 10.43 -15.98 -12.69
N ASN A 77 11.58 -16.64 -12.63
CA ASN A 77 12.30 -17.07 -13.81
C ASN A 77 13.09 -18.34 -13.51
N HIS A 78 13.52 -19.03 -14.57
CA HIS A 78 14.40 -20.17 -14.45
C HIS A 78 15.78 -19.72 -13.92
N PRO A 79 16.42 -20.47 -13.00
CA PRO A 79 17.73 -20.12 -12.45
C PRO A 79 18.81 -19.86 -13.52
N ASP A 80 18.90 -20.71 -14.55
CA ASP A 80 19.83 -20.48 -15.68
C ASP A 80 19.56 -19.16 -16.42
N SER A 81 18.30 -18.77 -16.59
CA SER A 81 17.92 -17.52 -17.28
C SER A 81 18.31 -16.28 -16.47
N GLU A 82 18.40 -16.40 -15.14
CA GLU A 82 18.91 -15.37 -14.23
C GLU A 82 20.44 -15.42 -14.04
N GLY A 83 21.12 -16.36 -14.70
CA GLY A 83 22.57 -16.53 -14.60
C GLY A 83 23.03 -17.10 -13.26
N ILE A 84 22.16 -17.82 -12.55
CA ILE A 84 22.49 -18.46 -11.28
C ILE A 84 23.45 -19.62 -11.55
N MET A 85 24.56 -19.66 -10.81
CA MET A 85 25.54 -20.72 -10.97
C MET A 85 25.00 -22.06 -10.44
N TYR A 86 25.10 -23.12 -11.25
CA TYR A 86 24.87 -24.49 -10.80
C TYR A 86 26.19 -25.14 -10.39
N VAL A 87 26.27 -25.67 -9.17
CA VAL A 87 27.47 -26.35 -8.65
C VAL A 87 27.13 -27.79 -8.29
N SER A 88 27.47 -28.74 -9.18
CA SER A 88 27.15 -30.16 -8.99
C SER A 88 27.75 -30.76 -7.71
N ALA A 89 28.90 -30.25 -7.25
CA ALA A 89 29.55 -30.72 -6.03
C ALA A 89 28.82 -30.28 -4.74
N GLU A 90 28.05 -29.19 -4.82
CA GLU A 90 27.26 -28.64 -3.71
C GLU A 90 25.77 -28.99 -3.85
N GLY A 91 25.40 -29.67 -4.93
CA GLY A 91 24.09 -30.30 -5.09
C GLY A 91 22.99 -29.38 -5.64
N GLY A 92 23.32 -28.27 -6.29
CA GLY A 92 22.30 -27.44 -6.93
C GLY A 92 22.74 -26.03 -7.33
N TYR A 93 21.74 -25.22 -7.65
CA TYR A 93 21.87 -23.78 -7.89
C TYR A 93 22.30 -23.03 -6.63
N GLN A 94 23.11 -21.99 -6.81
CA GLN A 94 23.67 -21.16 -5.74
C GLN A 94 22.72 -20.01 -5.35
N ALA A 95 21.43 -20.32 -5.21
CA ALA A 95 20.36 -19.43 -4.79
C ALA A 95 19.25 -20.25 -4.11
N PRO A 96 18.38 -19.62 -3.29
CA PRO A 96 17.14 -20.26 -2.88
C PRO A 96 16.29 -20.55 -4.13
N VAL A 97 16.00 -21.83 -4.36
CA VAL A 97 15.16 -22.28 -5.48
C VAL A 97 13.85 -22.78 -4.92
N THR A 98 12.75 -22.34 -5.53
CA THR A 98 11.38 -22.73 -5.20
C THR A 98 10.86 -23.71 -6.24
N ASP A 99 10.12 -24.74 -5.84
CA ASP A 99 9.51 -25.67 -6.79
C ASP A 99 8.22 -25.12 -7.41
N THR A 100 7.80 -25.69 -8.55
CA THR A 100 6.64 -25.21 -9.30
C THR A 100 5.35 -25.31 -8.49
N TRP A 101 5.18 -26.34 -7.66
CA TRP A 101 3.96 -26.52 -6.88
C TRP A 101 3.82 -25.40 -5.85
N GLU A 102 4.90 -25.04 -5.16
CA GLU A 102 4.93 -23.92 -4.22
C GLU A 102 4.65 -22.58 -4.93
N VAL A 103 5.29 -22.32 -6.08
CA VAL A 103 5.02 -21.09 -6.87
C VAL A 103 3.55 -20.99 -7.28
N LEU A 104 2.96 -22.07 -7.80
CA LEU A 104 1.55 -22.08 -8.22
C LEU A 104 0.60 -21.89 -7.03
N GLY A 105 0.95 -22.47 -5.88
CA GLY A 105 0.21 -22.32 -4.62
C GLY A 105 0.19 -20.88 -4.10
N ASP A 106 1.31 -20.17 -4.18
CA ASP A 106 1.42 -18.76 -3.78
C ASP A 106 0.49 -17.82 -4.58
N TYR A 107 0.20 -18.17 -5.84
CA TYR A 107 -0.75 -17.43 -6.68
C TYR A 107 -2.21 -17.84 -6.45
N GLY A 108 -2.49 -18.88 -5.66
CA GLY A 108 -3.86 -19.33 -5.38
C GLY A 108 -4.65 -19.69 -6.64
N ILE A 109 -3.99 -20.32 -7.62
CA ILE A 109 -4.59 -20.61 -8.94
C ILE A 109 -5.84 -21.49 -8.80
N SER A 110 -5.77 -22.53 -7.96
CA SER A 110 -6.88 -23.44 -7.69
C SER A 110 -6.77 -24.00 -6.27
N GLU A 111 -7.93 -24.27 -5.65
CA GLU A 111 -8.02 -25.05 -4.40
C GLU A 111 -8.00 -26.57 -4.68
N LYS A 112 -7.89 -27.00 -5.94
CA LYS A 112 -7.87 -28.42 -6.33
C LYS A 112 -6.44 -28.85 -6.64
N ASP A 113 -5.91 -29.75 -5.81
CA ASP A 113 -4.57 -30.33 -5.98
C ASP A 113 -4.40 -30.92 -7.39
N ASP A 114 -5.39 -31.65 -7.91
CA ASP A 114 -5.34 -32.22 -9.27
C ASP A 114 -5.06 -31.19 -10.39
N VAL A 115 -5.52 -29.93 -10.22
CA VAL A 115 -5.26 -28.85 -11.18
C VAL A 115 -3.83 -28.34 -11.02
N ILE A 116 -3.37 -28.17 -9.79
CA ILE A 116 -1.99 -27.72 -9.50
C ILE A 116 -0.97 -28.76 -9.95
N ASP A 117 -1.25 -30.04 -9.69
CA ASP A 117 -0.41 -31.17 -10.11
C ASP A 117 -0.32 -31.23 -11.64
N ALA A 118 -1.44 -31.11 -12.35
CA ALA A 118 -1.43 -31.09 -13.81
C ALA A 118 -0.68 -29.88 -14.39
N LEU A 119 -0.76 -28.71 -13.75
CA LEU A 119 0.03 -27.54 -14.14
C LEU A 119 1.53 -27.76 -13.88
N ALA A 120 1.88 -28.28 -12.71
CA ALA A 120 3.26 -28.56 -12.33
C ALA A 120 3.91 -29.62 -13.24
N ASP A 121 3.17 -30.68 -13.58
CA ASP A 121 3.62 -31.73 -14.51
C ASP A 121 3.79 -31.20 -15.95
N SER A 122 3.00 -30.19 -16.34
CA SER A 122 3.07 -29.59 -17.68
C SER A 122 4.26 -28.63 -17.82
N ILE A 123 4.62 -27.92 -16.75
CA ILE A 123 5.70 -26.92 -16.72
C ILE A 123 7.02 -27.60 -16.36
N ASP A 124 7.79 -28.00 -17.38
CA ASP A 124 9.08 -28.67 -17.24
C ASP A 124 10.19 -27.68 -16.84
N THR A 125 10.36 -27.47 -15.53
CA THR A 125 11.42 -26.63 -14.95
C THR A 125 12.02 -27.30 -13.72
N ASP A 126 13.33 -27.15 -13.54
CA ASP A 126 14.06 -27.70 -12.39
C ASP A 126 14.03 -26.79 -11.15
N GLY A 127 13.38 -25.63 -11.28
CA GLY A 127 12.98 -24.76 -10.20
C GLY A 127 12.81 -23.31 -10.62
N TRP A 128 12.51 -22.46 -9.63
CA TRP A 128 12.24 -21.04 -9.82
C TRP A 128 13.09 -20.19 -8.89
N VAL A 129 13.52 -19.04 -9.42
CA VAL A 129 14.10 -17.94 -8.63
C VAL A 129 13.33 -16.66 -8.94
N GLU A 130 13.34 -15.72 -7.99
CA GLU A 130 12.79 -14.39 -8.24
C GLU A 130 13.47 -13.77 -9.47
N ARG A 131 12.65 -13.21 -10.35
CA ARG A 131 13.11 -12.54 -11.56
C ARG A 131 13.96 -11.32 -11.23
N GLU A 132 14.98 -11.08 -12.04
CA GLU A 132 16.04 -10.09 -11.77
C GLU A 132 16.78 -10.36 -10.45
N PHE A 133 17.00 -11.63 -10.09
CA PHE A 133 17.48 -12.09 -8.77
C PHE A 133 18.61 -11.24 -8.17
N TYR A 134 19.64 -10.91 -8.96
CA TYR A 134 20.80 -10.14 -8.48
C TYR A 134 20.52 -8.65 -8.28
N ARG A 135 19.54 -8.09 -9.00
CA ARG A 135 19.19 -6.66 -8.96
C ARG A 135 17.98 -6.38 -8.08
N GLY A 136 17.13 -7.39 -7.87
CA GLY A 136 15.78 -7.27 -7.30
C GLY A 136 14.80 -6.62 -8.27
N SER A 137 13.53 -6.98 -8.14
CA SER A 137 12.42 -6.32 -8.85
C SER A 137 12.38 -4.82 -8.58
N ASP A 138 11.74 -4.05 -9.48
CA ASP A 138 11.56 -2.61 -9.31
C ASP A 138 10.91 -2.24 -7.97
N SER A 139 9.92 -3.03 -7.51
CA SER A 139 9.32 -2.83 -6.19
C SER A 139 10.31 -3.02 -5.03
N GLN A 140 11.17 -4.05 -5.09
CA GLN A 140 12.18 -4.29 -4.05
C GLN A 140 13.23 -3.18 -4.03
N ARG A 141 13.69 -2.75 -5.21
CA ARG A 141 14.67 -1.65 -5.35
C ARG A 141 14.13 -0.36 -4.73
N LEU A 142 12.85 -0.05 -4.93
CA LEU A 142 12.20 1.10 -4.30
C LEU A 142 12.06 0.94 -2.78
N VAL A 143 11.76 -0.27 -2.28
CA VAL A 143 11.73 -0.55 -0.83
C VAL A 143 13.12 -0.35 -0.22
N TRP A 144 14.18 -0.87 -0.85
CA TRP A 144 15.55 -0.66 -0.38
C TRP A 144 15.96 0.82 -0.46
N GLY A 145 15.54 1.53 -1.51
CA GLY A 145 15.71 2.98 -1.62
C GLY A 145 15.02 3.74 -0.48
N TRP A 146 13.81 3.34 -0.11
CA TRP A 146 13.10 3.88 1.05
C TRP A 146 13.82 3.59 2.38
N ASP A 147 14.35 2.37 2.56
CA ASP A 147 15.13 2.02 3.74
C ASP A 147 16.42 2.83 3.84
N ARG A 148 17.11 3.05 2.71
CA ARG A 148 18.27 3.94 2.64
C ARG A 148 17.89 5.39 2.95
N PHE A 149 16.77 5.89 2.41
CA PHE A 149 16.24 7.22 2.74
C PHE A 149 16.01 7.38 4.24
N LYS A 150 15.38 6.39 4.90
CA LYS A 150 15.16 6.40 6.34
C LYS A 150 16.48 6.41 7.10
N ALA A 151 17.41 5.51 6.78
CA ALA A 151 18.70 5.43 7.45
C ALA A 151 19.48 6.75 7.34
N PHE A 152 19.50 7.34 6.14
CA PHE A 152 20.22 8.57 5.85
C PHE A 152 19.63 9.79 6.56
N THR A 153 18.31 9.95 6.54
CA THR A 153 17.65 11.10 7.18
C THR A 153 17.68 11.01 8.70
N LYS A 154 17.71 9.81 9.27
CA LYS A 154 17.86 9.59 10.71
C LYS A 154 19.26 9.91 11.21
N ASN A 155 20.31 9.49 10.49
CA ASN A 155 21.67 9.42 11.01
C ASN A 155 22.70 10.35 10.35
N ASP A 156 22.45 10.85 9.13
CA ASP A 156 23.43 11.63 8.37
C ASP A 156 23.03 13.10 8.22
N THR A 157 22.04 13.41 7.36
CA THR A 157 21.65 14.80 7.07
C THR A 157 20.13 14.94 6.89
N ARG A 158 19.56 16.02 7.43
CA ARG A 158 18.11 16.28 7.41
C ARG A 158 17.67 17.39 6.46
N TYR A 159 18.58 18.31 6.10
CA TYR A 159 18.22 19.54 5.37
C TYR A 159 18.91 19.66 4.00
N PHE A 160 20.15 19.18 3.89
CA PHE A 160 20.98 19.37 2.69
C PHE A 160 21.03 18.15 1.77
N PHE A 161 20.24 17.11 2.05
CA PHE A 161 20.19 15.91 1.23
C PHE A 161 19.72 16.17 -0.21
N LEU A 162 18.97 17.26 -0.44
CA LEU A 162 18.50 17.68 -1.77
C LEU A 162 19.63 18.12 -2.72
N LYS A 163 20.84 18.38 -2.20
CA LYS A 163 22.01 18.80 -2.98
C LYS A 163 23.04 17.68 -3.15
N ARG A 164 22.75 16.48 -2.66
CA ARG A 164 23.67 15.35 -2.73
C ARG A 164 23.63 14.75 -4.12
N GLU A 165 24.80 14.49 -4.67
CA GLU A 165 24.96 13.69 -5.89
C GLU A 165 25.01 12.19 -5.52
N PRO A 166 24.48 11.32 -6.39
CA PRO A 166 24.63 9.88 -6.23
C PRO A 166 26.10 9.47 -6.25
N ARG A 167 26.47 8.44 -5.48
CA ARG A 167 27.84 7.90 -5.45
C ARG A 167 28.12 6.94 -6.60
N ASP A 168 27.07 6.30 -7.11
CA ASP A 168 27.11 5.38 -8.25
C ASP A 168 25.78 5.46 -9.02
N ASP A 169 25.75 4.91 -10.23
CA ASP A 169 24.61 5.00 -11.16
C ASP A 169 23.36 4.25 -10.66
N ASP A 170 23.50 3.37 -9.67
CA ASP A 170 22.42 2.55 -9.11
C ASP A 170 21.89 3.09 -7.75
N GLU A 171 22.53 4.13 -7.18
CA GLU A 171 22.10 4.76 -5.92
C GLU A 171 20.89 5.66 -6.14
N LEU A 172 19.72 5.24 -5.64
CA LEU A 172 18.58 6.15 -5.51
C LEU A 172 18.81 7.12 -4.35
N THR A 173 19.10 8.38 -4.66
CA THR A 173 19.32 9.42 -3.64
C THR A 173 18.02 9.75 -2.90
N PRO A 174 18.10 10.36 -1.70
CA PRO A 174 16.90 10.77 -0.97
C PRO A 174 15.98 11.73 -1.74
N ALA A 175 16.54 12.59 -2.58
CA ALA A 175 15.78 13.54 -3.40
C ALA A 175 15.06 12.83 -4.56
N GLU A 176 15.73 11.87 -5.20
CA GLU A 176 15.14 11.04 -6.24
C GLU A 176 14.06 10.14 -5.66
N MET A 177 14.25 9.57 -4.47
CA MET A 177 13.23 8.77 -3.78
C MET A 177 11.92 9.55 -3.61
N LEU A 178 11.97 10.79 -3.11
CA LEU A 178 10.79 11.65 -2.98
C LEU A 178 10.17 11.95 -4.35
N SER A 179 11.00 12.17 -5.36
CA SER A 179 10.56 12.46 -6.74
C SER A 179 9.90 11.24 -7.40
N GLN A 180 10.38 10.02 -7.11
CA GLN A 180 9.77 8.78 -7.59
C GLN A 180 8.42 8.55 -6.93
N ILE A 181 8.30 8.69 -5.60
CA ILE A 181 7.01 8.64 -4.90
C ILE A 181 6.03 9.66 -5.50
N ALA A 182 6.49 10.89 -5.74
CA ALA A 182 5.68 11.93 -6.36
C ALA A 182 5.24 11.57 -7.78
N LYS A 183 6.15 11.01 -8.60
CA LYS A 183 5.87 10.59 -9.97
C LYS A 183 4.82 9.48 -9.99
N MET A 184 4.95 8.47 -9.13
CA MET A 184 4.00 7.36 -9.01
C MET A 184 2.60 7.89 -8.68
N ILE A 185 2.48 8.72 -7.63
CA ILE A 185 1.19 9.26 -7.20
C ILE A 185 0.57 10.18 -8.27
N ARG A 186 1.38 11.04 -8.90
CA ARG A 186 0.87 12.03 -9.87
C ARG A 186 0.53 11.43 -11.23
N SER A 187 1.36 10.51 -11.72
CA SER A 187 1.36 10.12 -13.15
C SER A 187 0.88 8.69 -13.33
N GLU A 188 1.48 7.75 -12.59
CA GLU A 188 1.16 6.31 -12.73
C GLU A 188 -0.19 5.98 -12.08
N LEU A 189 -0.51 6.64 -10.96
CA LEU A 189 -1.74 6.43 -10.21
C LEU A 189 -2.68 7.63 -10.19
N GLY A 190 -2.42 8.65 -11.04
CA GLY A 190 -3.23 9.87 -11.09
C GLY A 190 -4.71 9.61 -11.41
N GLY A 191 -5.00 8.57 -12.19
CA GLY A 191 -6.37 8.14 -12.52
C GLY A 191 -7.00 7.16 -11.52
N HIS A 192 -6.26 6.70 -10.51
CA HIS A 192 -6.69 5.63 -9.61
C HIS A 192 -7.27 6.13 -8.28
N GLY A 193 -7.65 7.41 -8.20
CA GLY A 193 -8.38 7.96 -7.05
C GLY A 193 -7.56 8.13 -5.76
N LEU A 194 -6.23 8.21 -5.85
CA LEU A 194 -5.36 8.44 -4.69
C LEU A 194 -5.53 9.83 -4.07
N VAL A 195 -5.85 10.85 -4.88
CA VAL A 195 -6.14 12.18 -4.37
C VAL A 195 -7.65 12.30 -4.24
N LYS A 196 -8.14 12.28 -3.00
CA LYS A 196 -9.56 12.39 -2.67
C LYS A 196 -9.93 13.82 -2.30
N SER A 197 -11.22 14.11 -2.36
CA SER A 197 -11.78 15.38 -1.92
C SER A 197 -12.58 15.15 -0.62
N LEU A 198 -12.25 15.90 0.44
CA LEU A 198 -13.09 15.99 1.63
C LEU A 198 -14.06 17.14 1.43
N GLU A 199 -15.31 16.81 1.13
CA GLU A 199 -16.38 17.78 0.89
C GLU A 199 -16.82 18.47 2.20
N PRO A 200 -17.44 19.66 2.14
CA PRO A 200 -17.89 20.41 3.31
C PRO A 200 -18.80 19.66 4.29
N GLU A 201 -19.47 18.60 3.84
CA GLU A 201 -20.32 17.75 4.66
C GLU A 201 -19.53 16.75 5.50
N THR A 202 -18.27 16.49 5.15
CA THR A 202 -17.39 15.51 5.80
C THR A 202 -17.16 15.88 7.25
N GLU A 203 -17.51 14.97 8.15
CA GLU A 203 -17.26 15.12 9.57
C GLU A 203 -15.80 14.73 9.91
N LEU A 204 -15.12 15.62 10.62
CA LEU A 204 -13.71 15.51 10.99
C LEU A 204 -13.59 15.62 12.50
N ILE A 205 -13.25 14.51 13.15
CA ILE A 205 -13.19 14.44 14.61
C ILE A 205 -11.77 14.71 15.09
N ARG A 206 -11.63 15.59 16.07
CA ARG A 206 -10.38 15.85 16.77
C ARG A 206 -10.63 15.88 18.27
N ILE A 207 -9.77 15.20 19.02
CA ILE A 207 -9.87 15.13 20.48
C ILE A 207 -8.70 15.89 21.09
N ARG A 208 -9.02 16.73 22.08
CA ARG A 208 -8.03 17.36 22.96
C ARG A 208 -8.25 16.85 24.38
N ILE A 209 -7.17 16.37 25.00
CA ILE A 209 -7.18 15.86 26.37
C ILE A 209 -6.45 16.85 27.25
N ASP A 210 -7.08 17.26 28.35
CA ASP A 210 -6.52 18.19 29.32
C ASP A 210 -7.21 18.04 30.69
N GLY A 211 -6.70 18.68 31.74
CA GLY A 211 -7.33 18.68 33.06
C GLY A 211 -8.70 19.39 33.12
N VAL A 212 -9.07 20.12 32.05
CA VAL A 212 -10.34 20.84 31.92
C VAL A 212 -10.92 20.65 30.51
N GLY A 213 -12.24 20.76 30.39
CA GLY A 213 -12.92 20.78 29.09
C GLY A 213 -12.57 22.04 28.30
N HIS A 214 -12.27 21.88 27.01
CA HIS A 214 -11.98 22.98 26.08
C HIS A 214 -13.12 23.18 25.10
N GLY A 215 -13.58 24.42 24.96
CA GLY A 215 -14.55 24.80 23.94
C GLY A 215 -13.91 25.65 22.84
N GLY A 216 -14.46 25.57 21.64
CA GLY A 216 -14.12 26.46 20.54
C GLY A 216 -12.96 26.00 19.66
N ALA A 217 -12.94 26.51 18.44
CA ALA A 217 -12.05 26.07 17.36
C ALA A 217 -10.59 26.40 17.66
N ALA A 218 -10.31 27.55 18.29
CA ALA A 218 -8.96 27.95 18.67
C ALA A 218 -8.35 27.05 19.75
N ALA A 219 -9.17 26.47 20.64
CA ALA A 219 -8.71 25.60 21.70
C ALA A 219 -8.61 24.14 21.25
N ILE A 220 -9.57 23.63 20.49
CA ILE A 220 -9.61 22.21 20.09
C ILE A 220 -8.84 21.95 18.79
N GLY A 221 -8.77 22.94 17.89
CA GLY A 221 -8.15 22.81 16.57
C GLY A 221 -6.64 22.55 16.59
N ALA A 222 -5.97 22.79 15.47
CA ALA A 222 -4.51 22.69 15.41
C ALA A 222 -3.89 23.64 16.45
N PRO A 223 -2.82 23.27 17.16
CA PRO A 223 -2.21 24.15 18.15
C PRO A 223 -1.61 25.40 17.47
N PRO A 224 -1.56 26.56 18.14
CA PRO A 224 -0.71 27.66 17.71
C PRO A 224 0.76 27.24 17.63
N ALA A 225 1.54 27.84 16.73
CA ALA A 225 2.92 27.40 16.47
C ALA A 225 3.82 27.43 17.72
N GLU A 226 3.64 28.43 18.59
CA GLU A 226 4.35 28.56 19.88
C GLU A 226 4.03 27.45 20.89
N PHE A 227 2.90 26.76 20.73
CA PHE A 227 2.47 25.65 21.58
C PHE A 227 2.56 24.28 20.89
N ALA A 228 3.06 24.24 19.65
CA ALA A 228 3.32 22.99 18.92
C ALA A 228 4.64 22.36 19.41
N THR A 229 4.73 22.05 20.70
CA THR A 229 5.98 21.59 21.36
C THR A 229 6.27 20.11 21.14
N GLN A 230 5.25 19.31 20.82
CA GLN A 230 5.39 17.87 20.59
C GLN A 230 5.77 17.59 19.14
N SER A 231 6.77 16.73 18.96
CA SER A 231 7.10 16.16 17.65
C SER A 231 6.13 15.03 17.34
N ASN A 232 5.32 15.21 16.30
CA ASN A 232 4.37 14.22 15.83
C ASN A 232 4.91 13.47 14.61
N ARG A 233 4.26 12.37 14.25
CA ARG A 233 4.65 11.51 13.13
C ARG A 233 4.81 12.25 11.80
N MET A 234 3.88 13.13 11.49
CA MET A 234 3.81 13.83 10.20
C MET A 234 4.28 15.29 10.31
N SER A 235 4.60 15.78 11.51
CA SER A 235 5.00 17.17 11.73
C SER A 235 5.99 17.34 12.88
N PRO A 236 7.14 18.01 12.66
CA PRO A 236 8.07 18.32 13.74
C PRO A 236 7.51 19.36 14.70
N ALA A 237 8.11 19.47 15.89
CA ALA A 237 7.82 20.54 16.82
C ALA A 237 8.00 21.92 16.14
N GLY A 238 7.10 22.86 16.42
CA GLY A 238 7.04 24.19 15.83
C GLY A 238 6.30 24.27 14.48
N ILE A 239 5.93 23.13 13.88
CA ILE A 239 5.14 23.10 12.63
C ILE A 239 3.75 22.52 12.94
N PRO A 240 2.74 23.37 13.23
CA PRO A 240 1.41 22.88 13.56
C PRO A 240 0.70 22.29 12.33
N MET A 241 -0.03 21.20 12.58
CA MET A 241 -0.97 20.59 11.64
C MET A 241 -2.20 20.10 12.41
N PHE A 242 -3.31 19.93 11.70
CA PHE A 242 -4.55 19.43 12.28
C PHE A 242 -4.60 17.91 12.12
N TYR A 243 -4.41 17.19 13.23
CA TYR A 243 -4.59 15.74 13.29
C TYR A 243 -6.02 15.41 13.74
N GLY A 244 -6.61 14.37 13.15
CA GLY A 244 -7.93 13.87 13.51
C GLY A 244 -8.21 12.51 12.90
N ALA A 245 -9.45 12.06 13.06
CA ALA A 245 -9.98 10.84 12.45
C ALA A 245 -11.42 11.06 11.96
N PHE A 246 -11.92 10.11 11.17
CA PHE A 246 -13.28 10.17 10.61
C PHE A 246 -14.35 9.69 11.58
N ASP A 247 -13.97 9.12 12.72
CA ASP A 247 -14.85 8.64 13.76
C ASP A 247 -14.22 8.84 15.15
N ALA A 248 -15.07 8.94 16.18
CA ALA A 248 -14.63 9.19 17.54
C ALA A 248 -13.80 8.04 18.14
N ALA A 249 -14.11 6.78 17.79
CA ALA A 249 -13.39 5.63 18.32
C ALA A 249 -11.92 5.62 17.88
N THR A 250 -11.68 5.88 16.59
CA THR A 250 -10.33 6.02 16.02
C THR A 250 -9.62 7.25 16.58
N ALA A 251 -10.30 8.39 16.70
CA ALA A 251 -9.71 9.60 17.29
C ALA A 251 -9.28 9.38 18.75
N THR A 252 -10.10 8.65 19.53
CA THR A 252 -9.78 8.26 20.90
C THR A 252 -8.60 7.31 20.93
N ALA A 253 -8.60 6.26 20.10
CA ALA A 253 -7.51 5.28 20.05
C ALA A 253 -6.14 5.91 19.73
N GLU A 254 -6.09 6.92 18.86
CA GLU A 254 -4.87 7.64 18.50
C GLU A 254 -4.37 8.62 19.58
N THR A 255 -5.28 9.16 20.40
CA THR A 255 -4.97 10.27 21.33
C THR A 255 -4.86 9.81 22.78
N PHE A 256 -5.73 8.88 23.19
CA PHE A 256 -5.87 8.46 24.57
C PHE A 256 -4.82 7.42 24.95
N ASP A 257 -4.18 7.68 26.09
CA ASP A 257 -3.28 6.77 26.78
C ASP A 257 -3.80 6.66 28.22
N PRO A 258 -4.32 5.49 28.65
CA PRO A 258 -4.91 5.33 29.98
C PRO A 258 -3.96 5.71 31.13
N GLN A 259 -2.65 5.48 30.98
CA GLN A 259 -1.68 5.76 32.04
C GLN A 259 -1.38 7.25 32.15
N ALA A 260 -1.28 7.94 31.02
CA ALA A 260 -0.95 9.37 30.99
C ALA A 260 -2.17 10.27 31.21
N HIS A 261 -3.38 9.79 30.92
CA HIS A 261 -4.58 10.63 30.83
C HIS A 261 -5.67 10.29 31.86
N ALA A 262 -5.39 9.43 32.84
CA ALA A 262 -6.34 9.13 33.91
C ALA A 262 -6.83 10.41 34.62
N GLY A 263 -8.16 10.57 34.74
CA GLY A 263 -8.78 11.72 35.41
C GLY A 263 -8.78 13.02 34.60
N GLN A 264 -8.36 13.00 33.34
CA GLN A 264 -8.45 14.15 32.42
C GLN A 264 -9.81 14.19 31.70
N VAL A 265 -10.09 15.29 31.01
CA VAL A 265 -11.31 15.49 30.21
C VAL A 265 -10.95 15.38 28.74
N LEU A 266 -11.68 14.53 28.01
CA LEU A 266 -11.64 14.44 26.57
C LEU A 266 -12.61 15.47 25.99
N SER A 267 -12.09 16.47 25.30
CA SER A 267 -12.88 17.44 24.53
C SER A 267 -12.91 17.00 23.07
N ILE A 268 -14.04 16.48 22.62
CA ILE A 268 -14.24 15.91 21.29
C ILE A 268 -14.89 16.98 20.42
N GLY A 269 -14.12 17.54 19.48
CA GLY A 269 -14.61 18.51 18.51
C GLY A 269 -14.96 17.85 17.19
N SER A 270 -16.18 18.10 16.70
CA SER A 270 -16.58 17.78 15.33
C SER A 270 -16.37 19.00 14.44
N PHE A 271 -15.53 18.86 13.42
CA PHE A 271 -15.22 19.88 12.43
C PHE A 271 -15.77 19.51 11.06
N ARG A 272 -15.98 20.52 10.22
CA ARG A 272 -16.30 20.37 8.80
C ARG A 272 -15.41 21.26 7.94
N PRO A 273 -15.01 20.81 6.74
CA PRO A 273 -14.36 21.68 5.77
C PRO A 273 -15.26 22.85 5.36
N LEU A 274 -14.65 24.02 5.11
CA LEU A 274 -15.33 25.19 4.53
C LEU A 274 -15.32 25.18 2.99
N ARG A 275 -14.52 24.29 2.40
CA ARG A 275 -14.42 23.98 0.97
C ARG A 275 -13.97 22.53 0.81
N ALA A 276 -14.10 22.00 -0.40
CA ALA A 276 -13.42 20.77 -0.79
C ALA A 276 -11.91 20.83 -0.46
N LEU A 277 -11.41 19.87 0.31
CA LEU A 277 -9.99 19.72 0.66
C LEU A 277 -9.39 18.54 -0.11
N ARG A 278 -8.29 18.77 -0.83
CA ARG A 278 -7.60 17.73 -1.59
C ARG A 278 -6.65 16.97 -0.69
N VAL A 279 -6.87 15.69 -0.48
CA VAL A 279 -6.07 14.87 0.42
C VAL A 279 -5.50 13.67 -0.30
N LEU A 280 -4.24 13.33 -0.01
CA LEU A 280 -3.64 12.10 -0.48
C LEU A 280 -4.10 10.95 0.43
N ASP A 281 -4.77 9.95 -0.14
CA ASP A 281 -5.21 8.77 0.59
C ASP A 281 -4.18 7.64 0.51
N LEU A 282 -3.47 7.43 1.63
CA LEU A 282 -2.54 6.31 1.82
C LEU A 282 -3.18 5.21 2.70
N ALA A 283 -4.44 5.36 3.10
CA ALA A 283 -5.15 4.33 3.85
C ALA A 283 -5.83 3.30 2.93
N GLU A 284 -6.38 3.78 1.82
CA GLU A 284 -7.12 2.99 0.82
C GLU A 284 -6.42 3.09 -0.54
N LEU A 285 -5.38 2.27 -0.72
CA LEU A 285 -4.70 2.14 -2.00
C LEU A 285 -5.42 1.11 -2.89
N PRO A 286 -5.42 1.29 -4.23
CA PRO A 286 -5.93 0.30 -5.17
C PRO A 286 -5.33 -1.09 -4.94
N ASP A 287 -6.07 -2.11 -5.38
CA ASP A 287 -5.56 -3.48 -5.44
C ASP A 287 -4.44 -3.62 -6.45
N VAL A 288 -3.45 -4.44 -6.07
CA VAL A 288 -2.37 -4.81 -6.98
C VAL A 288 -3.01 -5.72 -8.03
N PRO A 289 -2.93 -5.37 -9.33
CA PRO A 289 -3.47 -6.20 -10.38
C PRO A 289 -2.88 -7.61 -10.35
N SER A 290 -3.65 -8.57 -10.86
CA SER A 290 -3.16 -9.93 -11.03
C SER A 290 -2.03 -9.96 -12.05
N VAL A 291 -1.00 -10.79 -11.83
CA VAL A 291 0.06 -11.00 -12.82
C VAL A 291 -0.49 -11.65 -14.10
N PHE A 292 -1.64 -12.31 -14.01
CA PHE A 292 -2.35 -12.91 -15.14
C PHE A 292 -3.15 -11.89 -15.96
N GLU A 293 -3.23 -10.63 -15.53
CA GLU A 293 -3.87 -9.53 -16.28
C GLU A 293 -2.79 -8.65 -16.97
N PRO A 294 -2.53 -8.81 -18.28
CA PRO A 294 -1.45 -8.08 -18.95
C PRO A 294 -1.60 -6.56 -18.89
N ALA A 295 -2.84 -6.06 -18.92
CA ALA A 295 -3.13 -4.62 -18.90
C ALA A 295 -2.76 -3.94 -17.57
N GLY A 296 -2.71 -4.69 -16.46
CA GLY A 296 -2.41 -4.18 -15.13
C GLY A 296 -0.95 -4.29 -14.72
N ARG A 297 -0.12 -5.04 -15.46
CA ARG A 297 1.26 -5.40 -15.08
C ARG A 297 2.16 -4.21 -14.78
N ASP A 298 2.04 -3.13 -15.56
CA ASP A 298 2.84 -1.91 -15.39
C ASP A 298 2.61 -1.23 -14.03
N LEU A 299 1.47 -1.49 -13.37
CA LEU A 299 1.14 -0.92 -12.06
C LEU A 299 1.54 -1.81 -10.89
N ILE A 300 1.88 -3.09 -11.13
CA ILE A 300 2.09 -4.08 -10.06
C ILE A 300 3.21 -3.65 -9.12
N HIS A 301 4.41 -3.36 -9.65
CA HIS A 301 5.54 -2.95 -8.82
C HIS A 301 5.30 -1.61 -8.11
N THR A 302 4.69 -0.64 -8.80
CA THR A 302 4.33 0.66 -8.21
C THR A 302 3.36 0.49 -7.03
N LEU A 303 2.32 -0.32 -7.17
CA LEU A 303 1.34 -0.57 -6.11
C LEU A 303 1.92 -1.42 -4.97
N ARG A 304 2.74 -2.43 -5.27
CA ARG A 304 3.47 -3.23 -4.25
C ARG A 304 4.35 -2.32 -3.39
N PHE A 305 5.13 -1.44 -4.01
CA PHE A 305 5.95 -0.48 -3.30
C PHE A 305 5.10 0.52 -2.49
N LEU A 306 4.08 1.16 -3.09
CA LEU A 306 3.27 2.14 -2.37
C LEU A 306 2.50 1.54 -1.19
N ARG A 307 2.06 0.28 -1.29
CA ARG A 307 1.49 -0.46 -0.16
C ARG A 307 2.50 -0.70 0.95
N ALA A 308 3.72 -1.09 0.61
CA ALA A 308 4.80 -1.24 1.59
C ALA A 308 5.16 0.10 2.26
N PHE A 309 5.27 1.17 1.47
CA PHE A 309 5.51 2.53 1.94
C PHE A 309 4.40 3.04 2.87
N ALA A 310 3.13 2.94 2.45
CA ALA A 310 1.97 3.35 3.23
C ALA A 310 1.86 2.58 4.55
N ARG A 311 2.14 1.27 4.54
CA ARG A 311 2.23 0.46 5.75
C ARG A 311 3.32 0.98 6.67
N ASP A 312 4.51 1.25 6.14
CA ASP A 312 5.66 1.68 6.93
C ASP A 312 5.45 3.04 7.61
N ILE A 313 4.91 4.04 6.89
CA ILE A 313 4.63 5.36 7.48
C ILE A 313 3.53 5.30 8.54
N ALA A 314 2.65 4.29 8.52
CA ALA A 314 1.58 4.08 9.49
C ALA A 314 1.99 3.23 10.71
N LYS A 315 3.14 2.54 10.68
CA LYS A 315 3.58 1.64 11.77
C LYS A 315 3.68 2.36 13.12
N PRO A 316 3.21 1.79 14.25
CA PRO A 316 3.42 2.35 15.58
C PRO A 316 4.91 2.63 15.86
N ILE A 317 5.20 3.77 16.48
CA ILE A 317 6.56 4.13 16.93
C ILE A 317 6.56 4.15 18.46
N ALA A 318 7.57 3.50 19.06
CA ALA A 318 7.74 3.48 20.50
C ALA A 318 8.06 4.89 21.03
N ARG A 319 7.42 5.27 22.15
CA ARG A 319 7.68 6.54 22.85
C ARG A 319 8.73 6.33 23.94
N ASP A 320 9.94 5.94 23.54
CA ASP A 320 11.06 5.61 24.42
C ASP A 320 12.09 6.75 24.55
N GLY A 321 11.73 7.94 24.06
CA GLY A 321 12.61 9.11 23.98
C GLY A 321 13.35 9.22 22.64
N ARG A 322 13.28 8.21 21.76
CA ARG A 322 13.88 8.24 20.41
C ARG A 322 12.86 8.50 19.29
N GLU A 323 11.59 8.70 19.62
CA GLU A 323 10.52 8.91 18.63
C GLU A 323 10.80 10.11 17.70
N HIS A 324 11.48 11.14 18.20
CA HIS A 324 11.84 12.33 17.42
C HIS A 324 12.85 12.04 16.29
N ILE A 325 13.60 10.93 16.36
CA ILE A 325 14.46 10.44 15.27
C ILE A 325 13.62 9.56 14.34
N GLU A 326 12.82 8.67 14.91
CA GLU A 326 11.99 7.74 14.16
C GLU A 326 10.95 8.43 13.27
N TYR A 327 10.45 9.61 13.66
CA TYR A 327 9.51 10.40 12.88
C TYR A 327 10.15 11.20 11.72
N VAL A 328 11.47 11.42 11.72
CA VAL A 328 12.13 12.30 10.73
C VAL A 328 11.79 11.92 9.28
N PRO A 329 11.85 10.65 8.84
CA PRO A 329 11.56 10.30 7.45
C PRO A 329 10.13 10.69 7.04
N THR A 330 9.16 10.39 7.89
CA THR A 330 7.74 10.67 7.64
C THR A 330 7.42 12.16 7.68
N GLN A 331 8.09 12.93 8.54
CA GLN A 331 8.00 14.38 8.57
C GLN A 331 8.52 15.01 7.26
N ILE A 332 9.68 14.56 6.76
CA ILE A 332 10.24 15.05 5.49
C ILE A 332 9.29 14.77 4.33
N VAL A 333 8.75 13.55 4.26
CA VAL A 333 7.74 13.16 3.25
C VAL A 333 6.50 14.06 3.35
N THR A 334 5.99 14.30 4.56
CA THR A 334 4.82 15.14 4.76
C THR A 334 5.06 16.57 4.30
N GLU A 335 6.22 17.15 4.64
CA GLU A 335 6.59 18.48 4.17
C GLU A 335 6.80 18.55 2.67
N TYR A 336 7.35 17.50 2.06
CA TYR A 336 7.46 17.39 0.61
C TYR A 336 6.07 17.44 -0.04
N PHE A 337 5.10 16.66 0.46
CA PHE A 337 3.72 16.69 -0.04
C PHE A 337 3.03 18.04 0.19
N ARG A 338 3.28 18.69 1.34
CA ARG A 338 2.73 20.00 1.67
C ARG A 338 3.29 21.13 0.79
N ARG A 339 4.60 21.12 0.53
CA ARG A 339 5.32 22.27 -0.04
C ARG A 339 5.65 22.11 -1.52
N VAL A 340 6.10 20.92 -1.92
CA VAL A 340 6.70 20.67 -3.24
C VAL A 340 5.75 19.95 -4.18
N PHE A 341 5.10 18.88 -3.71
CA PHE A 341 4.20 18.09 -4.54
C PHE A 341 3.05 18.93 -5.10
N ARG A 342 2.69 18.67 -6.36
CA ARG A 342 1.49 19.18 -7.02
C ARG A 342 0.80 18.04 -7.74
N THR A 343 -0.53 18.08 -7.81
CA THR A 343 -1.33 17.16 -8.63
C THR A 343 -1.00 17.34 -10.13
N ALA A 344 -1.54 16.47 -10.99
CA ALA A 344 -1.36 16.60 -12.43
C ALA A 344 -1.87 17.96 -12.95
N GLU A 345 -2.90 18.51 -12.31
CA GLU A 345 -3.50 19.82 -12.61
C GLU A 345 -2.77 21.00 -11.93
N GLY A 346 -1.66 20.74 -11.22
CA GLY A 346 -0.86 21.78 -10.56
C GLY A 346 -1.40 22.23 -9.20
N HIS A 347 -2.37 21.53 -8.61
CA HIS A 347 -2.93 21.89 -7.31
C HIS A 347 -2.06 21.39 -6.15
N ALA A 348 -2.04 22.15 -5.05
CA ALA A 348 -1.47 21.68 -3.79
C ALA A 348 -2.44 20.74 -3.06
N LEU A 349 -1.86 19.87 -2.23
CA LEU A 349 -2.60 19.05 -1.27
C LEU A 349 -2.91 19.87 -0.01
N ASP A 350 -4.03 19.54 0.62
CA ASP A 350 -4.51 20.09 1.89
C ASP A 350 -4.29 19.10 3.05
N GLY A 351 -3.90 17.85 2.78
CA GLY A 351 -3.61 16.86 3.81
C GLY A 351 -3.32 15.45 3.29
N ILE A 352 -3.19 14.52 4.23
CA ILE A 352 -2.90 13.10 3.99
C ILE A 352 -3.81 12.26 4.90
N ILE A 353 -4.46 11.24 4.34
CA ILE A 353 -5.18 10.19 5.07
C ILE A 353 -4.27 8.97 5.20
N TYR A 354 -4.26 8.34 6.37
CA TYR A 354 -3.46 7.14 6.64
C TYR A 354 -4.21 6.19 7.59
N ARG A 355 -3.84 4.90 7.56
CA ARG A 355 -4.41 3.92 8.51
C ARG A 355 -3.98 4.26 9.93
N SER A 356 -4.91 4.18 10.87
CA SER A 356 -4.59 4.37 12.27
C SER A 356 -3.61 3.30 12.75
N SER A 357 -2.62 3.74 13.52
CA SER A 357 -1.62 2.87 14.13
C SER A 357 -2.15 2.17 15.39
N ARG A 358 -3.26 2.69 15.95
CA ARG A 358 -3.89 2.20 17.18
C ARG A 358 -5.24 1.52 16.94
N ASN A 359 -5.88 1.77 15.79
CA ASN A 359 -7.10 1.10 15.34
C ASN A 359 -6.91 0.60 13.89
N PRO A 360 -6.59 -0.69 13.65
CA PRO A 360 -6.24 -1.20 12.32
C PRO A 360 -7.33 -1.06 11.25
N SER A 361 -8.60 -1.01 11.64
CA SER A 361 -9.75 -0.76 10.74
C SER A 361 -10.10 0.73 10.61
N GLY A 362 -9.52 1.59 11.46
CA GLY A 362 -9.75 3.02 11.50
C GLY A 362 -8.85 3.81 10.57
N ARG A 363 -9.33 4.99 10.16
CA ARG A 363 -8.58 5.95 9.34
C ARG A 363 -8.38 7.26 10.09
N ALA A 364 -7.14 7.71 10.09
CA ALA A 364 -6.74 9.00 10.62
C ALA A 364 -6.28 9.91 9.49
N PHE A 365 -6.19 11.20 9.76
CA PHE A 365 -5.70 12.17 8.80
C PHE A 365 -4.86 13.24 9.48
N VAL A 366 -4.04 13.88 8.65
CA VAL A 366 -3.38 15.14 8.96
C VAL A 366 -3.73 16.15 7.88
N LEU A 367 -4.29 17.29 8.28
CA LEU A 367 -4.56 18.41 7.39
C LEU A 367 -3.51 19.49 7.61
N PHE A 368 -3.07 20.13 6.53
CA PHE A 368 -2.16 21.26 6.51
C PHE A 368 -2.88 22.56 6.91
N CYS A 369 -3.58 22.49 8.03
CA CYS A 369 -4.39 23.54 8.62
C CYS A 369 -3.74 24.05 9.90
N GLU A 370 -3.48 25.35 9.96
CA GLU A 370 -2.98 26.05 11.15
C GLU A 370 -4.13 26.46 12.07
N ASN A 371 -3.82 26.78 13.33
CA ASN A 371 -4.81 27.19 14.34
C ASN A 371 -5.76 28.28 13.86
N ARG A 372 -5.21 29.36 13.27
CA ARG A 372 -5.97 30.51 12.75
C ARG A 372 -6.93 30.20 11.61
N GLN A 373 -6.82 29.00 11.02
CA GLN A 373 -7.66 28.56 9.91
C GLN A 373 -8.84 27.69 10.40
N CYS A 374 -8.89 27.39 11.69
CA CYS A 374 -10.04 26.80 12.38
C CYS A 374 -10.91 27.93 12.96
N ILE A 375 -12.22 27.92 12.67
CA ILE A 375 -13.16 28.94 13.18
C ILE A 375 -14.37 28.32 13.86
N ASP A 376 -14.98 29.07 14.77
CA ASP A 376 -16.25 28.71 15.39
C ASP A 376 -17.44 28.97 14.46
N GLU A 377 -18.56 28.32 14.77
CA GLU A 377 -19.82 28.62 14.12
C GLU A 377 -20.27 30.08 14.38
N GLY A 378 -20.79 30.73 13.33
CA GLY A 378 -21.19 32.14 13.37
C GLY A 378 -20.05 33.14 13.10
N VAL A 379 -18.79 32.70 13.02
CA VAL A 379 -17.67 33.55 12.61
C VAL A 379 -17.69 33.77 11.10
N ALA A 380 -17.46 35.01 10.65
CA ALA A 380 -17.39 35.35 9.23
C ALA A 380 -16.24 34.59 8.53
N VAL A 381 -16.55 33.88 7.46
CA VAL A 381 -15.60 33.07 6.69
C VAL A 381 -14.67 33.97 5.87
N ARG A 382 -13.37 33.69 5.91
CA ARG A 382 -12.33 34.33 5.11
C ARG A 382 -11.64 33.29 4.23
N PRO A 383 -11.00 33.69 3.11
CA PRO A 383 -10.37 32.74 2.17
C PRO A 383 -9.32 31.82 2.80
N GLU A 384 -8.64 32.27 3.86
CA GLU A 384 -7.63 31.48 4.57
C GLU A 384 -8.22 30.44 5.53
N HIS A 385 -9.49 30.53 5.91
CA HIS A 385 -10.14 29.57 6.79
C HIS A 385 -10.38 28.24 6.06
N LEU A 386 -10.15 27.13 6.76
CA LEU A 386 -10.27 25.79 6.20
C LEU A 386 -11.32 24.95 6.92
N LEU A 387 -11.41 25.08 8.25
CA LEU A 387 -12.25 24.21 9.07
C LEU A 387 -13.18 25.04 9.95
N LYS A 388 -14.42 24.57 10.08
CA LYS A 388 -15.41 25.11 11.02
C LYS A 388 -15.71 24.08 12.10
N LEU A 389 -15.64 24.49 13.37
CA LEU A 389 -16.11 23.69 14.48
C LEU A 389 -17.64 23.70 14.51
N VAL A 390 -18.25 22.52 14.49
CA VAL A 390 -19.71 22.31 14.46
C VAL A 390 -20.24 22.00 15.86
N SER A 391 -19.55 21.15 16.62
CA SER A 391 -19.97 20.78 17.97
C SER A 391 -18.80 20.34 18.82
N VAL A 392 -18.99 20.41 20.14
CA VAL A 392 -18.04 19.92 21.14
C VAL A 392 -18.80 19.09 22.16
N THR A 393 -18.28 17.91 22.46
CA THR A 393 -18.73 17.09 23.58
C THR A 393 -17.57 16.83 24.54
N HIS A 394 -17.90 16.60 25.81
CA HIS A 394 -16.92 16.31 26.85
C HIS A 394 -17.18 14.93 27.45
N GLN A 395 -16.11 14.15 27.64
CA GLN A 395 -16.14 12.85 28.30
C GLN A 395 -15.04 12.79 29.35
N ALA A 396 -15.30 12.10 30.46
CA ALA A 396 -14.27 11.83 31.46
C ALA A 396 -13.36 10.70 30.98
N ALA A 397 -12.05 10.84 31.17
CA ALA A 397 -11.09 9.78 30.93
C ALA A 397 -11.29 8.62 31.93
N GLY A 398 -12.00 7.57 31.51
CA GLY A 398 -12.21 6.36 32.30
C GLY A 398 -13.66 5.83 32.37
N ASP A 399 -14.63 6.56 31.83
CA ASP A 399 -16.01 6.06 31.70
C ASP A 399 -16.15 5.23 30.42
N ASP A 400 -15.61 4.01 30.41
CA ASP A 400 -16.03 2.98 29.46
C ASP A 400 -17.02 2.06 30.17
N ASP A 401 -18.30 2.44 30.12
CA ASP A 401 -19.41 1.55 30.39
C ASP A 401 -19.49 0.51 29.25
N GLY A 402 -19.02 -0.72 29.53
CA GLY A 402 -19.60 -1.92 28.90
C GLY A 402 -18.70 -2.74 27.99
N VAL A 403 -17.66 -3.37 28.54
CA VAL A 403 -17.28 -4.72 28.09
C VAL A 403 -17.84 -5.71 29.11
N PRO A 404 -18.81 -6.58 28.76
CA PRO A 404 -19.16 -7.69 29.62
C PRO A 404 -17.92 -8.58 29.75
N ALA A 405 -17.44 -8.74 30.97
CA ALA A 405 -16.59 -9.86 31.30
C ALA A 405 -17.47 -11.12 31.23
N ASP A 406 -17.47 -11.79 30.08
CA ASP A 406 -17.94 -13.18 30.00
C ASP A 406 -16.80 -14.10 30.44
N GLY A 407 -17.19 -15.07 31.28
CA GLY A 407 -16.33 -15.98 32.03
C GLY A 407 -16.22 -17.37 31.44
#